data_AF-A0A353GBM1-F1
#
_entry.id   AF-A0A353GBM1-F1
#
_cell.length_a   1.000
_cell.length_b   1.000
_cell.length_c   1.000
_cell.angle_alpha   90.00
_cell.angle_beta   90.00
_cell.angle_gamma   90.00
#
_symmetry.space_group_name_H-M   'P 1'
#
loop_
_entity.id
_entity.type
_entity.pdbx_description
1 polymer ?
#
loop_
_entity_poly.entity_id
_entity_poly.type
_entity_poly.pdbx_seq_one_letter_code
_entity_poly.pdbx_strand_id
1 'polypeptide(L)'
;MVLVQAGSTEMVEKFRFYDTEQRAMIDWLSTRSPDVWHAVSVYLNFDFAEDVFEWILTRPECDLATAAAYFWRCEPSDMLEYLAKEPEKWREDDDYLAVVKLVDRVKAGFYSRSEILYVGHDLRPGEEMSSWILAEARMLRDIARDAGEGNLPWTLPESLVPPFGHRPAIVSAEENPETSLDVQRLLEALGTRFGLSKSKRVETVEVQKPRWANPLNWFKSLGTKKH
;
A
#
# COMPACT_ATOMS: atom_id res chain seq x y z
N MET A 1 12.04 17.74 -42.61
CA MET A 1 10.80 17.94 -41.83
C MET A 1 10.78 16.88 -40.76
N VAL A 2 11.19 17.23 -39.54
CA VAL A 2 11.33 16.28 -38.43
C VAL A 2 9.97 16.17 -37.74
N LEU A 3 9.37 14.98 -37.79
CA LEU A 3 8.24 14.62 -36.93
C LEU A 3 8.82 14.31 -35.55
N VAL A 4 8.80 15.30 -34.66
CA VAL A 4 9.11 15.09 -33.23
C VAL A 4 7.84 14.63 -32.52
N GLN A 5 7.97 13.45 -31.93
CA GLN A 5 7.15 12.73 -30.96
C GLN A 5 6.04 13.52 -30.24
N ALA A 6 4.78 13.19 -30.56
CA ALA A 6 3.62 13.49 -29.73
C ALA A 6 3.57 12.65 -28.41
N GLY A 7 4.42 11.63 -28.27
CA GLY A 7 4.46 10.76 -27.08
C GLY A 7 5.32 11.25 -25.90
N SER A 8 6.08 12.33 -26.05
CA SER A 8 6.91 12.88 -24.97
C SER A 8 6.15 13.89 -24.10
N THR A 9 5.20 14.61 -24.68
CA THR A 9 4.45 15.67 -23.99
C THR A 9 3.42 15.11 -23.02
N GLU A 10 2.74 14.02 -23.39
CA GLU A 10 1.69 13.40 -22.56
C GLU A 10 2.26 12.70 -21.31
N MET A 11 3.43 12.07 -21.41
CA MET A 11 4.15 11.55 -20.24
C MET A 11 4.66 12.70 -19.34
N VAL A 12 5.31 13.71 -19.92
CA VAL A 12 5.84 14.83 -19.14
C VAL A 12 4.72 15.63 -18.46
N GLU A 13 3.56 15.78 -19.08
CA GLU A 13 2.38 16.38 -18.46
C GLU A 13 1.82 15.50 -17.34
N LYS A 14 1.63 14.19 -17.58
CA LYS A 14 1.14 13.25 -16.55
C LYS A 14 2.02 13.23 -15.30
N PHE A 15 3.35 13.31 -15.44
CA PHE A 15 4.28 13.39 -14.31
C PHE A 15 4.33 14.78 -13.66
N ARG A 16 4.06 15.87 -14.40
CA ARG A 16 4.02 17.23 -13.82
C ARG A 16 2.83 17.46 -12.90
N PHE A 17 1.69 16.87 -13.25
CA PHE A 17 0.50 16.88 -12.43
C PHE A 17 0.79 16.16 -11.11
N TYR A 18 1.34 14.95 -11.20
CA TYR A 18 1.63 14.08 -10.05
C TYR A 18 2.36 14.77 -8.89
N ASP A 19 3.46 15.48 -9.18
CA ASP A 19 4.20 16.24 -8.15
C ASP A 19 3.34 17.33 -7.50
N THR A 20 2.47 17.98 -8.27
CA THR A 20 1.60 19.05 -7.79
C THR A 20 0.52 18.50 -6.86
N GLU A 21 -0.05 17.35 -7.19
CA GLU A 21 -1.12 16.74 -6.40
C GLU A 21 -0.62 16.14 -5.09
N GLN A 22 0.54 15.48 -5.12
CA GLN A 22 1.19 15.00 -3.90
C GLN A 22 1.57 16.16 -2.97
N ARG A 23 2.14 17.25 -3.53
CA ARG A 23 2.41 18.48 -2.76
C ARG A 23 1.14 19.08 -2.17
N ALA A 24 0.05 19.15 -2.94
CA ALA A 24 -1.21 19.69 -2.43
C ALA A 24 -1.74 18.87 -1.25
N MET A 25 -1.63 17.55 -1.29
CA MET A 25 -1.98 16.68 -0.17
C MET A 25 -1.04 16.89 1.03
N ILE A 26 0.28 16.93 0.80
CA ILE A 26 1.27 17.17 1.87
C ILE A 26 1.05 18.53 2.53
N ASP A 27 0.86 19.60 1.74
CA ASP A 27 0.60 20.95 2.25
C ASP A 27 -0.68 20.97 3.09
N TRP A 28 -1.74 20.28 2.63
CA TRP A 28 -2.97 20.14 3.41
C TRP A 28 -2.73 19.38 4.71
N LEU A 29 -2.02 18.23 4.69
CA LEU A 29 -1.72 17.42 5.87
C LEU A 29 -0.76 18.11 6.87
N SER A 30 0.11 18.99 6.40
CA SER A 30 1.18 19.63 7.21
C SER A 30 0.67 20.44 8.40
N THR A 31 -0.61 20.82 8.38
CA THR A 31 -1.27 21.60 9.42
C THR A 31 -2.32 20.80 10.19
N ARG A 32 -2.35 19.48 10.01
CA ARG A 32 -3.32 18.55 10.61
C ARG A 32 -2.66 17.64 11.64
N SER A 33 -3.47 17.01 12.48
CA SER A 33 -3.00 16.08 13.50
C SER A 33 -2.60 14.72 12.90
N PRO A 34 -1.79 13.90 13.61
CA PRO A 34 -1.45 12.58 13.10
C PRO A 34 -2.63 11.60 13.09
N ASP A 35 -3.74 11.90 13.76
CA ASP A 35 -5.01 11.18 13.61
C ASP A 35 -5.60 11.37 12.21
N VAL A 36 -5.54 12.60 11.67
CA VAL A 36 -5.95 12.89 10.29
C VAL A 36 -5.00 12.21 9.30
N TRP A 37 -3.69 12.22 9.58
CA TRP A 37 -2.72 11.50 8.74
C TRP A 37 -3.05 10.01 8.66
N HIS A 38 -3.36 9.39 9.81
CA HIS A 38 -3.80 8.00 9.85
C HIS A 38 -5.06 7.80 9.00
N ALA A 39 -6.12 8.57 9.27
CA ALA A 39 -7.39 8.43 8.58
C ALA A 39 -7.26 8.58 7.05
N VAL A 40 -6.48 9.56 6.58
CA VAL A 40 -6.23 9.79 5.15
C VAL A 40 -5.39 8.67 4.54
N SER A 41 -4.34 8.20 5.24
CA SER A 41 -3.42 7.20 4.72
C SER A 41 -4.11 5.89 4.30
N VAL A 42 -5.19 5.52 4.97
CA VAL A 42 -6.00 4.33 4.65
C VAL A 42 -6.62 4.42 3.25
N TYR A 43 -6.88 5.62 2.74
CA TYR A 43 -7.49 5.83 1.42
C TYR A 43 -6.50 6.24 0.34
N LEU A 44 -5.25 6.57 0.68
CA LEU A 44 -4.24 6.90 -0.32
C LEU A 44 -4.02 5.72 -1.28
N ASN A 45 -3.96 6.04 -2.57
CA ASN A 45 -3.59 5.07 -3.60
C ASN A 45 -2.08 4.79 -3.51
N PHE A 46 -1.72 3.52 -3.34
CA PHE A 46 -0.32 3.11 -3.16
C PHE A 46 0.55 3.49 -4.36
N ASP A 47 0.04 3.29 -5.57
CA ASP A 47 0.78 3.54 -6.81
C ASP A 47 0.95 5.04 -7.13
N PHE A 48 0.26 5.92 -6.40
CA PHE A 48 0.15 7.34 -6.75
C PHE A 48 0.33 8.31 -5.56
N ALA A 49 0.75 7.83 -4.39
CA ALA A 49 0.91 8.66 -3.21
C ALA A 49 2.22 8.40 -2.46
N GLU A 50 3.25 7.94 -3.16
CA GLU A 50 4.54 7.55 -2.58
C GLU A 50 5.18 8.67 -1.75
N ASP A 51 5.24 9.91 -2.26
CA ASP A 51 5.81 11.05 -1.52
C ASP A 51 4.95 11.43 -0.32
N VAL A 52 3.62 11.25 -0.43
CA VAL A 52 2.71 11.49 0.69
C VAL A 52 2.96 10.46 1.79
N PHE A 53 3.12 9.18 1.43
CA PHE A 53 3.46 8.13 2.38
C PHE A 53 4.83 8.36 3.03
N GLU A 54 5.88 8.64 2.24
CA GLU A 54 7.21 8.91 2.80
C GLU A 54 7.19 10.16 3.68
N TRP A 55 6.45 11.21 3.30
CA TRP A 55 6.27 12.39 4.17
C TRP A 55 5.62 12.02 5.50
N ILE A 56 4.51 11.25 5.51
CA ILE A 56 3.83 10.82 6.73
C ILE A 56 4.76 9.95 7.60
N LEU A 57 5.41 8.94 7.00
CA LEU A 57 6.21 7.94 7.72
C LEU A 57 7.53 8.51 8.26
N THR A 58 7.99 9.64 7.74
CA THR A 58 9.18 10.35 8.24
C THR A 58 8.84 11.39 9.32
N ARG A 59 7.56 11.55 9.69
CA ARG A 59 7.19 12.44 10.79
C ARG A 59 7.41 11.77 12.16
N PRO A 60 8.13 12.42 13.10
CA PRO A 60 8.28 11.91 14.47
C PRO A 60 6.93 11.87 15.21
N GLU A 61 5.94 12.65 14.78
CA GLU A 61 4.58 12.63 15.34
C GLU A 61 3.71 11.49 14.77
N CYS A 62 4.20 10.76 13.76
CA CYS A 62 3.47 9.66 13.14
C CYS A 62 3.16 8.56 14.17
N ASP A 63 1.91 8.10 14.19
CA ASP A 63 1.49 7.01 15.05
C ASP A 63 1.93 5.66 14.47
N LEU A 64 2.38 4.75 15.33
CA LEU A 64 2.76 3.39 14.96
C LEU A 64 1.63 2.66 14.21
N ALA A 65 0.36 2.98 14.48
CA ALA A 65 -0.78 2.45 13.76
C ALA A 65 -0.75 2.81 12.26
N THR A 66 -0.32 4.02 11.91
CA THR A 66 -0.17 4.46 10.51
C THR A 66 0.98 3.73 9.84
N ALA A 67 2.11 3.58 10.53
CA ALA A 67 3.24 2.79 10.03
C ALA A 67 2.86 1.31 9.81
N ALA A 68 2.13 0.70 10.74
CA ALA A 68 1.64 -0.66 10.60
C ALA A 68 0.63 -0.79 9.44
N ALA A 69 -0.29 0.16 9.31
CA ALA A 69 -1.24 0.18 8.19
C ALA A 69 -0.53 0.20 6.83
N TYR A 70 0.52 1.00 6.68
CA TYR A 70 1.35 1.00 5.48
C TYR A 70 2.09 -0.33 5.30
N PHE A 71 2.82 -0.78 6.34
CA PHE A 71 3.62 -2.02 6.30
C PHE A 71 2.80 -3.23 5.84
N TRP A 72 1.61 -3.44 6.40
CA TRP A 72 0.78 -4.59 6.02
C TRP A 72 0.13 -4.44 4.64
N ARG A 73 -0.07 -3.21 4.14
CA ARG A 73 -0.58 -2.99 2.77
C ARG A 73 0.49 -3.24 1.70
N CYS A 74 1.77 -3.24 2.07
CA CYS A 74 2.88 -3.61 1.19
C CYS A 74 2.97 -5.13 0.92
N GLU A 75 2.12 -5.96 1.50
CA GLU A 75 2.17 -7.43 1.36
C GLU A 75 3.58 -7.98 1.66
N PRO A 76 4.11 -7.75 2.88
CA PRO A 76 5.49 -8.03 3.23
C PRO A 76 5.94 -9.48 3.00
N SER A 77 5.05 -10.48 3.06
CA SER A 77 5.41 -11.85 2.71
C SER A 77 5.78 -12.01 1.24
N ASP A 78 5.00 -11.38 0.35
CA ASP A 78 5.18 -11.48 -1.10
C ASP A 78 6.47 -10.77 -1.51
N MET A 79 6.80 -9.64 -0.87
CA MET A 79 8.09 -8.96 -1.06
C MET A 79 9.28 -9.86 -0.74
N LEU A 80 9.27 -10.60 0.38
CA LEU A 80 10.35 -11.52 0.71
C LEU A 80 10.42 -12.70 -0.27
N GLU A 81 9.27 -13.21 -0.72
CA GLU A 81 9.21 -14.27 -1.73
C GLU A 81 9.79 -13.80 -3.08
N TYR A 82 9.44 -12.60 -3.53
CA TYR A 82 9.96 -12.02 -4.77
C TYR A 82 11.46 -11.75 -4.70
N LEU A 83 11.95 -11.20 -3.58
CA LEU A 83 13.37 -11.00 -3.34
C LEU A 83 14.15 -12.33 -3.36
N ALA A 84 13.60 -13.39 -2.77
CA ALA A 84 14.24 -14.70 -2.78
C ALA A 84 14.34 -15.30 -4.20
N LYS A 85 13.35 -15.04 -5.06
CA LYS A 85 13.32 -15.53 -6.45
C LYS A 85 14.23 -14.73 -7.39
N GLU A 86 14.22 -13.41 -7.28
CA GLU A 86 14.91 -12.50 -8.22
C GLU A 86 15.65 -11.37 -7.46
N PRO A 87 16.69 -11.67 -6.67
CA PRO A 87 17.30 -10.70 -5.76
C PRO A 87 17.89 -9.47 -6.46
N GLU A 88 18.51 -9.64 -7.63
CA GLU A 88 19.09 -8.54 -8.42
C GLU A 88 18.02 -7.54 -8.90
N LYS A 89 16.78 -7.99 -9.08
CA LYS A 89 15.68 -7.16 -9.56
C LYS A 89 15.00 -6.38 -8.44
N TRP A 90 14.78 -7.05 -7.30
CA TRP A 90 13.95 -6.50 -6.22
C TRP A 90 14.73 -5.74 -5.15
N ARG A 91 16.06 -5.88 -5.08
CA ARG A 91 16.87 -5.13 -4.09
C ARG A 91 16.83 -3.62 -4.27
N GLU A 92 16.62 -3.15 -5.50
CA GLU A 92 16.58 -1.72 -5.86
C GLU A 92 15.15 -1.23 -6.10
N ASP A 93 14.14 -2.07 -5.85
CA ASP A 93 12.74 -1.69 -6.00
C ASP A 93 12.31 -0.71 -4.89
N ASP A 94 11.61 0.35 -5.27
CA ASP A 94 11.30 1.47 -4.38
C ASP A 94 10.36 1.07 -3.23
N ASP A 95 9.34 0.25 -3.52
CA ASP A 95 8.40 -0.27 -2.50
C ASP A 95 9.13 -1.15 -1.49
N TYR A 96 10.02 -2.02 -1.99
CA TYR A 96 10.86 -2.84 -1.14
C TYR A 96 11.77 -1.99 -0.23
N LEU A 97 12.44 -0.97 -0.80
CA LEU A 97 13.29 -0.06 -0.03
C LEU A 97 12.49 0.77 0.99
N ALA A 98 11.26 1.15 0.67
CA ALA A 98 10.36 1.84 1.60
C ALA A 98 10.05 0.95 2.83
N VAL A 99 9.77 -0.34 2.62
CA VAL A 99 9.56 -1.30 3.72
C VAL A 99 10.82 -1.49 4.56
N VAL A 100 12.00 -1.62 3.94
CA VAL A 100 13.28 -1.72 4.67
C VAL A 100 13.47 -0.51 5.58
N LYS A 101 13.32 0.72 5.04
CA LYS A 101 13.44 1.97 5.80
C LYS A 101 12.42 2.05 6.93
N LEU A 102 11.18 1.64 6.69
CA LEU A 102 10.14 1.60 7.72
C LEU A 102 10.53 0.65 8.85
N VAL A 103 10.96 -0.57 8.53
CA VAL A 103 11.38 -1.56 9.54
C VAL A 103 12.55 -1.03 10.37
N ASP A 104 13.53 -0.39 9.74
CA ASP A 104 14.66 0.23 10.44
C ASP A 104 14.20 1.34 11.40
N ARG A 105 13.28 2.21 10.97
CA ARG A 105 12.66 3.24 11.82
C ARG A 105 11.95 2.61 13.03
N VAL A 106 11.18 1.55 12.82
CA VAL A 106 10.46 0.84 13.90
C VAL A 106 11.46 0.23 14.89
N LYS A 107 12.49 -0.47 14.41
CA LYS A 107 13.52 -1.09 15.25
C LYS A 107 14.32 -0.06 16.04
N ALA A 108 14.53 1.12 15.46
CA ALA A 108 15.17 2.24 16.14
C ALA A 108 14.27 2.94 17.18
N GLY A 109 13.00 2.55 17.31
CA GLY A 109 12.04 3.19 18.21
C GLY A 109 11.61 4.59 17.76
N PHE A 110 11.65 4.88 16.45
CA PHE A 110 11.34 6.19 15.88
C PHE A 110 9.90 6.64 16.18
N TYR A 111 8.94 5.72 16.10
CA TYR A 111 7.53 6.01 16.35
C TYR A 111 7.25 5.96 17.85
N SER A 112 7.39 7.10 18.52
CA SER A 112 7.13 7.20 19.97
C SER A 112 5.63 7.16 20.33
N ARG A 113 4.75 7.34 19.34
CA ARG A 113 3.31 7.41 19.50
C ARG A 113 2.63 6.11 19.06
N SER A 114 1.73 5.58 19.89
CA SER A 114 0.94 4.37 19.62
C SER A 114 -0.41 4.46 20.33
N GLU A 115 -1.20 5.47 19.95
CA GLU A 115 -2.50 5.75 20.58
C GLU A 115 -3.66 5.18 19.77
N ILE A 116 -3.55 5.28 18.44
CA ILE A 116 -4.60 4.86 17.52
C ILE A 116 -4.70 3.33 17.55
N LEU A 117 -5.92 2.83 17.81
CA LEU A 117 -6.22 1.42 17.83
C LEU A 117 -6.04 0.84 16.42
N TYR A 118 -5.08 -0.06 16.28
CA TYR A 118 -4.85 -0.82 15.06
C TYR A 118 -5.18 -2.29 15.29
N VAL A 119 -6.16 -2.78 14.55
CA VAL A 119 -6.62 -4.19 14.56
C VAL A 119 -6.41 -4.86 13.20
N GLY A 120 -5.71 -4.18 12.29
CA GLY A 120 -5.54 -4.58 10.90
C GLY A 120 -6.49 -3.88 9.93
N HIS A 121 -6.31 -4.17 8.64
CA HIS A 121 -7.17 -3.70 7.56
C HIS A 121 -8.07 -4.84 7.04
N ASP A 122 -9.12 -4.47 6.29
CA ASP A 122 -10.07 -5.37 5.64
C ASP A 122 -10.70 -6.45 6.55
N LEU A 123 -11.14 -6.03 7.74
CA LEU A 123 -11.86 -6.90 8.68
C LEU A 123 -13.08 -7.53 8.00
N ARG A 124 -13.19 -8.86 8.10
CA ARG A 124 -14.40 -9.56 7.67
C ARG A 124 -15.53 -9.32 8.68
N PRO A 125 -16.80 -9.44 8.26
CA PRO A 125 -17.92 -9.30 9.19
C PRO A 125 -17.78 -10.24 10.40
N GLY A 126 -17.79 -9.65 11.60
CA GLY A 126 -17.63 -10.38 12.87
C GLY A 126 -16.17 -10.58 13.31
N GLU A 127 -15.18 -10.12 12.56
CA GLU A 127 -13.79 -10.10 13.01
C GLU A 127 -13.52 -8.90 13.91
N GLU A 128 -12.96 -9.16 15.09
CA GLU A 128 -12.42 -8.12 15.99
C GLU A 128 -11.00 -7.70 15.58
N MET A 129 -10.30 -8.54 14.81
CA MET A 129 -8.94 -8.35 14.33
C MET A 129 -8.72 -9.11 13.02
N SER A 130 -7.90 -8.54 12.13
CA SER A 130 -7.66 -9.08 10.79
C SER A 130 -7.01 -10.45 10.85
N SER A 131 -7.76 -11.49 10.48
CA SER A 131 -7.26 -12.86 10.43
C SER A 131 -6.18 -13.05 9.37
N TRP A 132 -6.22 -12.24 8.30
CA TRP A 132 -5.22 -12.22 7.24
C TRP A 132 -3.86 -11.75 7.78
N ILE A 133 -3.79 -10.60 8.47
CA ILE A 133 -2.54 -10.09 9.05
C ILE A 133 -1.94 -11.11 10.03
N LEU A 134 -2.76 -11.76 10.86
CA LEU A 134 -2.25 -12.77 11.78
C LEU A 134 -1.68 -14.01 11.06
N ALA A 135 -2.26 -14.38 9.92
CA ALA A 135 -1.73 -15.46 9.09
C ALA A 135 -0.42 -15.05 8.41
N GLU A 136 -0.35 -13.84 7.88
CA GLU A 136 0.87 -13.30 7.25
C GLU A 136 2.00 -13.13 8.28
N ALA A 137 1.69 -12.61 9.46
CA ALA A 137 2.66 -12.52 10.56
C ALA A 137 3.22 -13.90 10.96
N ARG A 138 2.41 -14.97 10.89
CA ARG A 138 2.91 -16.34 11.08
C ARG A 138 3.85 -16.75 9.95
N MET A 139 3.47 -16.48 8.70
CA MET A 139 4.30 -16.78 7.53
C MET A 139 5.65 -16.07 7.59
N LEU A 140 5.69 -14.78 7.93
CA LEU A 140 6.94 -14.02 8.08
C LEU A 140 7.85 -14.60 9.17
N ARG A 141 7.29 -15.08 10.28
CA ARG A 141 8.05 -15.77 11.33
C ARG A 141 8.60 -17.11 10.85
N ASP A 142 7.81 -17.86 10.07
CA ASP A 142 8.25 -19.12 9.47
C ASP A 142 9.39 -18.89 8.47
N ILE A 143 9.27 -17.89 7.58
CA ILE A 143 10.32 -17.48 6.65
C ILE A 143 11.60 -17.10 7.41
N ALA A 144 11.49 -16.32 8.48
CA ALA A 144 12.64 -15.94 9.32
C ALA A 144 13.31 -17.13 10.00
N ARG A 145 12.53 -18.08 10.52
CA ARG A 145 13.04 -19.31 11.11
C ARG A 145 13.78 -20.15 10.08
N ASP A 146 13.20 -20.33 8.90
CA ASP A 146 13.72 -21.22 7.87
C ASP A 146 14.97 -20.64 7.19
N ALA A 147 15.08 -19.31 7.08
CA ALA A 147 16.26 -18.63 6.55
C ALA A 147 17.47 -18.64 7.49
N GLY A 148 17.26 -18.73 8.81
CA GLY A 148 18.31 -18.57 9.82
C GLY A 148 18.73 -17.10 10.03
N GLU A 149 19.32 -16.80 11.20
CA GLU A 149 19.71 -15.43 11.57
C GLU A 149 20.68 -14.80 10.55
N GLY A 150 20.33 -13.62 10.03
CA GLY A 150 21.19 -12.82 9.15
C GLY A 150 21.01 -13.01 7.65
N ASN A 151 20.17 -13.96 7.20
CA ASN A 151 19.94 -14.22 5.77
C ASN A 151 18.76 -13.45 5.17
N LEU A 152 18.00 -12.75 6.00
CA LEU A 152 16.91 -11.88 5.54
C LEU A 152 17.33 -10.40 5.64
N PRO A 153 16.88 -9.56 4.70
CA PRO A 153 17.13 -8.13 4.74
C PRO A 153 16.49 -7.47 5.97
N TRP A 154 15.38 -8.03 6.44
CA TRP A 154 14.69 -7.63 7.65
C TRP A 154 13.86 -8.80 8.17
N THR A 155 13.41 -8.66 9.42
CA THR A 155 12.52 -9.60 10.10
C THR A 155 11.34 -8.81 10.62
N LEU A 156 10.17 -9.46 10.74
CA LEU A 156 8.94 -8.85 11.22
C LEU A 156 9.18 -8.12 12.56
N PRO A 157 8.97 -6.79 12.63
CA PRO A 157 8.93 -6.09 13.90
C PRO A 157 7.63 -6.45 14.62
N GLU A 158 7.74 -7.14 15.76
CA GLU A 158 6.56 -7.57 16.54
C GLU A 158 5.68 -6.41 17.02
N SER A 159 6.24 -5.21 17.15
CA SER A 159 5.48 -3.99 17.46
C SER A 159 4.51 -3.55 16.37
N LEU A 160 4.64 -4.07 15.13
CA LEU A 160 3.69 -3.81 14.04
C LEU A 160 2.55 -4.82 14.00
N VAL A 161 2.59 -5.89 14.81
CA VAL A 161 1.58 -6.94 14.81
C VAL A 161 0.38 -6.49 15.68
N PRO A 162 -0.84 -6.35 15.10
CA PRO A 162 -2.02 -6.01 15.88
C PRO A 162 -2.41 -7.12 16.88
N PRO A 163 -3.20 -6.80 17.93
CA PRO A 163 -3.79 -5.50 18.18
C PRO A 163 -2.90 -4.63 19.08
N PHE A 164 -2.91 -3.31 18.84
CA PHE A 164 -2.27 -2.33 19.72
C PHE A 164 -2.96 -0.97 19.60
N GLY A 165 -2.57 -0.03 20.46
CA GLY A 165 -3.29 1.23 20.62
C GLY A 165 -4.57 1.04 21.42
N HIS A 166 -5.33 2.13 21.63
CA HIS A 166 -6.42 2.12 22.61
C HIS A 166 -7.61 3.04 22.29
N ARG A 167 -7.53 3.83 21.23
CA ARG A 167 -8.62 4.74 20.84
C ARG A 167 -8.74 4.87 19.32
N PRO A 168 -9.92 5.16 18.77
CA PRO A 168 -10.03 5.48 17.34
C PRO A 168 -9.26 6.76 16.99
N ALA A 169 -8.93 6.91 15.71
CA ALA A 169 -8.48 8.19 15.18
C ALA A 169 -9.60 9.24 15.30
N ILE A 170 -9.25 10.43 15.77
CA ILE A 170 -10.16 11.55 15.98
C ILE A 170 -9.99 12.53 14.81
N VAL A 171 -11.03 12.63 13.99
CA VAL A 171 -11.08 13.54 12.83
C VAL A 171 -12.37 14.33 12.84
N SER A 172 -12.32 15.61 12.43
CA SER A 172 -13.55 16.39 12.23
C SER A 172 -14.30 15.94 10.97
N ALA A 173 -15.54 16.39 10.78
CA ALA A 173 -16.30 16.09 9.57
C ALA A 173 -15.63 16.69 8.31
N GLU A 174 -15.02 17.86 8.45
CA GLU A 174 -14.31 18.58 7.38
C GLU A 174 -12.96 17.91 7.01
N GLU A 175 -12.42 17.08 7.90
CA GLU A 175 -11.15 16.36 7.71
C GLU A 175 -11.36 14.88 7.37
N ASN A 176 -12.58 14.37 7.50
CA ASN A 176 -12.88 12.96 7.33
C ASN A 176 -12.93 12.59 5.83
N PRO A 177 -12.11 11.62 5.36
CA PRO A 177 -12.07 11.20 3.96
C PRO A 177 -13.41 10.72 3.38
N GLU A 178 -14.30 10.19 4.20
CA GLU A 178 -15.59 9.66 3.74
C GLU A 178 -16.67 10.73 3.59
N THR A 179 -16.51 11.88 4.23
CA THR A 179 -17.57 12.91 4.29
C THR A 179 -17.14 14.27 3.77
N SER A 180 -15.84 14.58 3.78
CA SER A 180 -15.30 15.84 3.28
C SER A 180 -15.04 15.79 1.78
N LEU A 181 -15.79 16.59 1.01
CA LEU A 181 -15.61 16.70 -0.44
C LEU A 181 -14.21 17.23 -0.81
N ASP A 182 -13.62 18.09 0.01
CA ASP A 182 -12.29 18.64 -0.28
C ASP A 182 -11.20 17.57 -0.09
N VAL A 183 -11.32 16.73 0.94
CA VAL A 183 -10.41 15.59 1.14
C VAL A 183 -10.59 14.56 0.03
N GLN A 184 -11.83 14.27 -0.37
CA GLN A 184 -12.11 13.36 -1.49
C GLN A 184 -11.48 13.85 -2.78
N ARG A 185 -11.55 15.15 -3.09
CA ARG A 185 -10.90 15.72 -4.28
C ARG A 185 -9.39 15.56 -4.25
N LEU A 186 -8.74 15.80 -3.10
CA LEU A 186 -7.30 15.60 -2.96
C LEU A 186 -6.92 14.14 -3.20
N LEU A 187 -7.70 13.22 -2.65
CA LEU A 187 -7.48 11.79 -2.83
C LEU A 187 -7.77 11.31 -4.27
N GLU A 188 -8.82 11.82 -4.91
CA GLU A 188 -9.13 11.56 -6.32
C GLU A 188 -8.04 12.05 -7.25
N ALA A 189 -7.43 13.19 -6.94
CA ALA A 189 -6.30 13.73 -7.67
C ALA A 189 -5.07 12.82 -7.55
N LEU A 190 -4.92 12.12 -6.42
CA LEU A 190 -3.96 11.04 -6.20
C LEU A 190 -4.46 9.67 -6.69
N GLY A 191 -5.46 9.63 -7.57
CA GLY A 191 -5.93 8.39 -8.18
C GLY A 191 -6.78 7.48 -7.28
N THR A 192 -7.18 7.92 -6.07
CA THR A 192 -8.13 7.19 -5.23
C THR A 192 -9.56 7.45 -5.71
N ARG A 193 -10.28 6.41 -6.12
CA ARG A 193 -11.69 6.56 -6.53
C ARG A 193 -12.64 6.29 -5.37
N PHE A 194 -13.36 7.32 -4.93
CA PHE A 194 -14.53 7.17 -4.07
C PHE A 194 -15.73 6.77 -4.93
N GLY A 195 -16.35 5.62 -4.66
CA GLY A 195 -17.65 5.28 -5.29
C GLY A 195 -17.68 4.26 -6.43
N LEU A 196 -17.00 3.13 -6.30
CA LEU A 196 -17.50 1.85 -6.84
C LEU A 196 -17.65 0.81 -5.72
N SER A 197 -18.51 1.12 -4.74
CA SER A 197 -19.01 0.13 -3.79
C SER A 197 -20.54 0.19 -3.73
N LYS A 198 -21.17 -0.83 -4.34
CA LYS A 198 -22.49 -1.41 -4.04
C LYS A 198 -23.69 -0.46 -3.90
N SER A 199 -24.12 0.20 -4.97
CA SER A 199 -25.56 0.39 -5.21
C SER A 199 -25.90 0.36 -6.71
N LYS A 200 -26.82 -0.54 -7.09
CA LYS A 200 -27.44 -0.74 -8.41
C LYS A 200 -26.48 -0.80 -9.63
N ARG A 201 -25.85 -1.97 -9.83
CA ARG A 201 -25.75 -2.48 -11.20
C ARG A 201 -27.16 -2.83 -11.65
N VAL A 202 -27.74 -2.00 -12.51
CA VAL A 202 -28.81 -2.45 -13.40
C VAL A 202 -28.22 -3.62 -14.19
N GLU A 203 -28.83 -4.79 -14.07
CA GLU A 203 -28.50 -5.97 -14.84
C GLU A 203 -28.48 -5.62 -16.33
N THR A 204 -27.29 -5.60 -16.91
CA THR A 204 -27.10 -6.08 -18.27
C THR A 204 -26.15 -7.26 -18.15
N VAL A 205 -26.74 -8.44 -18.26
CA VAL A 205 -26.03 -9.71 -18.25
C VAL A 205 -25.20 -9.78 -19.52
N GLU A 206 -23.90 -9.50 -19.40
CA GLU A 206 -22.90 -9.96 -20.36
C GLU A 206 -22.03 -11.01 -19.66
N VAL A 207 -22.09 -12.23 -20.18
CA VAL A 207 -21.41 -13.41 -19.65
C VAL A 207 -19.89 -13.23 -19.77
N GLN A 208 -19.22 -12.90 -18.67
CA GLN A 208 -17.75 -12.90 -18.60
C GLN A 208 -17.22 -14.34 -18.65
N LYS A 209 -16.43 -14.62 -19.69
CA LYS A 209 -15.61 -15.84 -19.80
C LYS A 209 -14.43 -15.80 -18.81
N PRO A 210 -14.02 -16.95 -18.23
CA PRO A 210 -12.94 -16.99 -17.24
C PRO A 210 -11.56 -16.63 -17.81
N ARG A 211 -10.73 -16.01 -16.96
CA ARG A 211 -9.40 -15.41 -17.21
C ARG A 211 -8.27 -16.38 -17.61
N TRP A 212 -8.56 -17.62 -18.00
CA TRP A 212 -7.57 -18.52 -18.63
C TRP A 212 -7.58 -18.44 -20.17
N ALA A 213 -8.39 -17.54 -20.75
CA ALA A 213 -8.44 -17.30 -22.19
C ALA A 213 -7.82 -15.93 -22.55
N ASN A 214 -6.49 -15.85 -22.64
CA ASN A 214 -5.81 -14.84 -23.45
C ASN A 214 -4.69 -15.54 -24.28
N PRO A 215 -4.63 -15.42 -25.63
CA PRO A 215 -4.02 -16.42 -26.52
C PRO A 215 -2.49 -16.43 -26.65
N LEU A 216 -1.75 -15.73 -25.79
CA LEU A 216 -0.29 -15.54 -25.98
C LEU A 216 0.60 -16.65 -25.40
N ASN A 217 0.03 -17.73 -24.86
CA ASN A 217 0.80 -18.90 -24.37
C ASN A 217 0.78 -20.13 -25.29
N TRP A 218 0.41 -20.00 -26.57
CA TRP A 218 0.20 -21.15 -27.44
C TRP A 218 1.40 -21.61 -28.30
N PHE A 219 2.62 -21.14 -28.03
CA PHE A 219 3.81 -21.52 -28.82
C PHE A 219 4.98 -22.10 -28.00
N LYS A 220 4.73 -23.09 -27.13
CA LYS A 220 5.82 -23.90 -26.53
C LYS A 220 5.54 -25.41 -26.31
N SER A 221 4.51 -26.03 -26.90
CA SER A 221 4.27 -27.48 -26.70
C SER A 221 3.97 -28.31 -27.95
N LEU A 222 4.54 -27.98 -29.10
CA LEU A 222 4.61 -28.91 -30.23
C LEU A 222 6.05 -29.43 -30.40
N GLY A 223 6.35 -30.47 -29.62
CA GLY A 223 7.59 -31.23 -29.66
C GLY A 223 7.29 -32.72 -29.49
N THR A 224 6.85 -33.33 -30.60
CA THR A 224 7.07 -34.73 -31.03
C THR A 224 7.18 -35.84 -29.97
N LYS A 225 6.23 -36.79 -29.99
CA LYS A 225 6.54 -38.21 -29.72
C LYS A 225 6.20 -39.04 -30.95
N LYS A 226 7.26 -39.58 -31.58
CA LYS A 226 7.22 -40.78 -32.43
C LYS A 226 7.00 -41.99 -31.52
N HIS A 227 6.03 -42.84 -31.83
CA HIS A 227 6.19 -44.25 -32.23
C HIS A 227 4.82 -44.87 -32.43
#